data_AF-A0A976JIQ0-F1
#
_entry.id   AF-A0A976JIQ0-F1
#
_cell.length_a   1.000
_cell.length_b   1.000
_cell.length_c   1.000
_cell.angle_alpha   90.00
_cell.angle_beta   90.00
_cell.angle_gamma   90.00
#
_symmetry.space_group_name_H-M   'P 1'
#
loop_
_entity.id
_entity.type
_entity.pdbx_description
1 polymer ?
#
loop_
_entity_poly.entity_id
_entity_poly.type
_entity_poly.pdbx_seq_one_letter_code
_entity_poly.pdbx_strand_id
1 'polypeptide(L)'
;MSTLLRSLKMKTLLITLLLSGTAIAGDFTMAQITNEEDSERTTFILNTDDANKEIVGFTYKTFNAAGKLVKTTKKSPDGVFSESGIVIEERQDRVIVAFKSDNFATHNGGNIIVDTLYNGATGKRKSYDFELVRAGADWELLYDGKPVSKIHLKSKKLPVVGVVGISEIVVK
;
A
#
# COMPACT_ATOMS: atom_id res chain seq x y z
N MET A 1 73.08 -27.81 -20.37
CA MET A 1 71.70 -28.31 -20.58
C MET A 1 70.95 -28.17 -19.25
N SER A 2 70.50 -26.94 -18.97
CA SER A 2 69.09 -26.53 -18.93
C SER A 2 68.34 -26.98 -17.67
N THR A 3 68.34 -26.07 -16.72
CA THR A 3 67.41 -25.80 -15.62
C THR A 3 65.98 -26.29 -15.87
N LEU A 4 65.39 -26.98 -14.89
CA LEU A 4 63.93 -27.08 -14.74
C LEU A 4 63.56 -26.91 -13.27
N LEU A 5 63.44 -25.64 -12.86
CA LEU A 5 62.46 -25.24 -11.85
C LEU A 5 61.06 -25.52 -12.43
N ARG A 6 60.10 -25.94 -11.60
CA ARG A 6 58.84 -25.19 -11.45
C ARG A 6 57.97 -25.71 -10.30
N SER A 7 57.71 -24.78 -9.39
CA SER A 7 56.73 -24.77 -8.31
C SER A 7 55.37 -25.34 -8.71
N LEU A 8 54.86 -26.31 -7.97
CA LEU A 8 53.44 -26.69 -8.04
C LEU A 8 52.65 -25.75 -7.11
N LYS A 9 52.27 -24.59 -7.65
CA LYS A 9 51.38 -23.64 -6.99
C LYS A 9 49.96 -24.23 -6.93
N MET A 10 49.49 -24.45 -5.71
CA MET A 10 48.12 -24.19 -5.22
C MET A 10 47.04 -24.08 -6.30
N LYS A 11 46.33 -25.18 -6.58
CA LYS A 11 45.06 -25.14 -7.32
C LYS A 11 43.95 -24.73 -6.37
N THR A 12 43.71 -23.43 -6.30
CA THR A 12 42.55 -22.81 -5.67
C THR A 12 41.28 -23.46 -6.20
N LEU A 13 40.56 -24.15 -5.32
CA LEU A 13 39.21 -24.63 -5.56
C LEU A 13 38.30 -23.40 -5.64
N LEU A 14 37.88 -23.03 -6.86
CA LEU A 14 36.94 -21.96 -7.10
C LEU A 14 35.55 -22.46 -6.67
N ILE A 15 35.19 -22.20 -5.42
CA ILE A 15 33.81 -22.35 -4.93
C ILE A 15 33.01 -21.23 -5.59
N THR A 16 32.34 -21.55 -6.70
CA THR A 16 31.35 -20.67 -7.30
C THR A 16 30.15 -20.66 -6.36
N LEU A 17 30.15 -19.68 -5.45
CA LEU A 17 29.02 -19.37 -4.59
C LEU A 17 27.87 -18.92 -5.51
N LEU A 18 26.97 -19.83 -5.84
CA LEU A 18 25.64 -19.50 -6.33
C LEU A 18 24.93 -18.77 -5.19
N LEU A 19 25.17 -17.46 -5.10
CA LEU A 19 24.29 -16.54 -4.44
C LEU A 19 23.01 -16.52 -5.27
N SER A 20 22.17 -17.54 -5.05
CA SER A 20 20.76 -17.46 -5.36
C SER A 20 20.23 -16.30 -4.52
N GLY A 21 20.27 -15.09 -5.09
CA GLY A 21 19.66 -13.93 -4.48
C GLY A 21 18.23 -14.31 -4.14
N THR A 22 17.90 -14.30 -2.86
CA THR A 22 16.51 -14.34 -2.43
C THR A 22 15.88 -13.11 -3.06
N ALA A 23 15.12 -13.29 -4.13
CA ALA A 23 14.22 -12.26 -4.60
C ALA A 23 13.37 -11.90 -3.39
N ILE A 24 13.52 -10.67 -2.90
CA ILE A 24 12.68 -10.17 -1.84
C ILE A 24 11.34 -9.89 -2.50
N ALA A 25 10.32 -10.62 -2.08
CA ALA A 25 8.94 -10.23 -2.30
C ALA A 25 8.77 -8.79 -1.86
N GLY A 26 8.51 -7.93 -2.84
CA GLY A 26 8.49 -6.49 -2.66
C GLY A 26 7.13 -6.09 -2.11
N ASP A 27 6.95 -6.26 -0.80
CA ASP A 27 5.86 -5.60 -0.09
C ASP A 27 6.25 -4.12 0.04
N PHE A 28 5.62 -3.27 -0.75
CA PHE A 28 5.88 -1.84 -0.71
C PHE A 28 4.90 -1.17 0.25
N THR A 29 5.41 -0.46 1.25
CA THR A 29 4.55 0.37 2.10
C THR A 29 4.19 1.65 1.34
N MET A 30 2.92 1.77 0.96
CA MET A 30 2.43 2.92 0.19
C MET A 30 2.16 4.11 1.09
N ALA A 31 1.32 3.93 2.11
CA ALA A 31 0.96 5.01 3.01
C ALA A 31 0.54 4.51 4.38
N GLN A 32 0.73 5.37 5.39
CA GLN A 32 0.10 5.23 6.70
C GLN A 32 -1.16 6.11 6.77
N ILE A 33 -2.29 5.48 7.04
CA ILE A 33 -3.60 6.10 7.22
C ILE A 33 -3.88 6.26 8.72
N THR A 34 -4.29 7.45 9.13
CA THR A 34 -4.67 7.81 10.51
C THR A 34 -5.98 8.60 10.50
N ASN A 35 -6.64 8.73 11.64
CA ASN A 35 -7.88 9.50 11.78
C ASN A 35 -7.88 10.35 13.07
N GLU A 36 -8.89 11.22 13.23
CA GLU A 36 -9.04 12.10 14.41
C GLU A 36 -9.79 11.45 15.59
N GLU A 37 -10.48 10.32 15.39
CA GLU A 37 -11.37 9.73 16.41
C GLU A 37 -10.67 8.75 17.33
N ASP A 38 -9.65 8.08 16.84
CA ASP A 38 -8.91 7.09 17.59
C ASP A 38 -7.41 7.20 17.31
N SER A 39 -6.64 6.39 18.03
CA SER A 39 -5.18 6.33 17.89
C SER A 39 -4.73 5.18 17.02
N GLU A 40 -5.65 4.54 16.29
CA GLU A 40 -5.31 3.47 15.38
C GLU A 40 -4.60 3.99 14.14
N ARG A 41 -3.73 3.16 13.59
CA ARG A 41 -2.98 3.48 12.37
C ARG A 41 -3.06 2.30 11.43
N THR A 42 -3.50 2.55 10.21
CA THR A 42 -3.57 1.52 9.17
C THR A 42 -2.44 1.73 8.18
N THR A 43 -1.62 0.71 7.96
CA THR A 43 -0.58 0.74 6.93
C THR A 43 -1.12 0.08 5.67
N PHE A 44 -1.13 0.82 4.56
CA PHE A 44 -1.44 0.32 3.23
C PHE A 44 -0.15 -0.22 2.58
N ILE A 45 -0.19 -1.50 2.21
CA ILE A 45 0.92 -2.23 1.61
C ILE A 45 0.48 -2.76 0.25
N LEU A 46 1.30 -2.51 -0.76
CA LEU A 46 1.19 -3.09 -2.10
C LEU A 46 1.97 -4.39 -2.14
N ASN A 47 1.32 -5.49 -2.51
CA ASN A 47 1.96 -6.79 -2.66
C ASN A 47 2.28 -7.02 -4.13
N THR A 48 3.53 -7.38 -4.43
CA THR A 48 3.99 -7.63 -5.80
C THR A 48 4.55 -9.05 -5.97
N ASP A 49 4.47 -9.58 -7.18
CA ASP A 49 5.13 -10.83 -7.55
C ASP A 49 6.65 -10.62 -7.70
N ASP A 50 7.42 -11.57 -7.20
CA ASP A 50 8.87 -11.45 -7.10
C ASP A 50 9.56 -11.37 -8.46
N ALA A 51 9.01 -12.06 -9.47
CA ALA A 51 9.63 -12.27 -10.77
C ALA A 51 9.40 -11.09 -11.71
N ASN A 52 8.18 -10.53 -11.75
CA ASN A 52 7.82 -9.45 -12.69
C ASN A 52 7.50 -8.11 -12.00
N LYS A 53 7.41 -8.09 -10.66
CA LYS A 53 7.02 -6.94 -9.83
C LYS A 53 5.63 -6.40 -10.14
N GLU A 54 4.76 -7.23 -10.73
CA GLU A 54 3.35 -6.90 -10.95
C GLU A 54 2.57 -6.98 -9.62
N ILE A 55 1.54 -6.16 -9.51
CA ILE A 55 0.68 -6.11 -8.32
C ILE A 55 -0.16 -7.38 -8.26
N VAL A 56 -0.02 -8.12 -7.17
CA VAL A 56 -0.80 -9.34 -6.87
C VAL A 56 -1.83 -9.14 -5.77
N GLY A 57 -1.76 -8.01 -5.05
CA GLY A 57 -2.73 -7.69 -4.02
C GLY A 57 -2.41 -6.46 -3.20
N PHE A 58 -3.30 -6.21 -2.25
CA PHE A 58 -3.17 -5.15 -1.27
C PHE A 58 -3.35 -5.72 0.13
N THR A 59 -2.53 -5.25 1.06
CA THR A 59 -2.61 -5.59 2.47
C THR A 59 -2.77 -4.33 3.32
N TYR A 60 -3.75 -4.35 4.21
CA TYR A 60 -4.00 -3.30 5.19
C TYR A 60 -3.74 -3.86 6.59
N LYS A 61 -2.79 -3.27 7.31
CA LYS A 61 -2.45 -3.66 8.69
C LYS A 61 -2.82 -2.53 9.65
N THR A 62 -3.77 -2.75 10.54
CA THR A 62 -4.19 -1.78 11.55
C THR A 62 -3.54 -2.09 12.88
N PHE A 63 -2.94 -1.07 13.47
CA PHE A 63 -2.25 -1.12 14.76
C PHE A 63 -2.94 -0.19 15.74
N ASN A 64 -3.04 -0.59 17.01
CA ASN A 64 -3.58 0.26 18.06
C ASN A 64 -2.53 1.29 18.56
N ALA A 65 -2.92 2.09 19.55
CA ALA A 65 -2.08 3.11 20.19
C ALA A 65 -0.72 2.60 20.69
N ALA A 66 -0.70 1.36 21.18
CA ALA A 66 0.49 0.71 21.72
C ALA A 66 1.38 0.08 20.62
N GLY A 67 1.01 0.24 19.35
CA GLY A 67 1.71 -0.37 18.21
C GLY A 67 1.44 -1.85 18.02
N LYS A 68 0.47 -2.44 18.74
CA LYS A 68 0.08 -3.83 18.56
C LYS A 68 -0.80 -3.96 17.32
N LEU A 69 -0.47 -4.91 16.44
CA LEU A 69 -1.32 -5.28 15.30
C LEU A 69 -2.66 -5.82 15.81
N VAL A 70 -3.76 -5.19 15.38
CA VAL A 70 -5.13 -5.56 15.76
C VAL A 70 -5.94 -6.11 14.60
N LYS A 71 -5.62 -5.73 13.36
CA LYS A 71 -6.32 -6.21 12.16
C LYS A 71 -5.38 -6.33 10.97
N THR A 72 -5.56 -7.38 10.18
CA THR A 72 -4.95 -7.50 8.84
C THR A 72 -6.06 -7.81 7.85
N THR A 73 -6.09 -7.08 6.74
CA THR A 73 -7.05 -7.28 5.65
C THR A 73 -6.29 -7.41 4.35
N LYS A 74 -6.53 -8.48 3.60
CA LYS A 74 -5.93 -8.73 2.28
C LYS A 74 -7.00 -8.62 1.20
N LYS A 75 -6.66 -8.03 0.07
CA LYS A 75 -7.59 -7.75 -1.02
C LYS A 75 -6.93 -8.04 -2.36
N SER A 76 -7.70 -8.65 -3.27
CA SER A 76 -7.28 -8.84 -4.66
C SER A 76 -7.23 -7.48 -5.38
N PRO A 77 -6.33 -7.29 -6.36
CA PRO A 77 -6.32 -6.09 -7.18
C PRO A 77 -7.65 -5.83 -7.87
N ASP A 78 -8.34 -6.88 -8.33
CA ASP A 78 -9.63 -6.79 -9.03
C ASP A 78 -10.74 -6.11 -8.21
N GLY A 79 -10.59 -6.07 -6.88
CA GLY A 79 -11.57 -5.45 -6.00
C GLY A 79 -11.76 -3.95 -6.26
N VAL A 80 -10.79 -3.26 -6.88
CA VAL A 80 -10.90 -1.83 -7.22
C VAL A 80 -11.98 -1.53 -8.25
N PHE A 81 -12.36 -2.53 -9.06
CA PHE A 81 -13.39 -2.42 -10.09
C PHE A 81 -14.80 -2.81 -9.59
N SER A 82 -14.91 -3.31 -8.36
CA SER A 82 -16.22 -3.65 -7.80
C SER A 82 -17.03 -2.38 -7.50
N GLU A 83 -18.37 -2.50 -7.49
CA GLU A 83 -19.26 -1.37 -7.21
C GLU A 83 -18.97 -0.69 -5.86
N SER A 84 -18.65 -1.49 -4.84
CA SER A 84 -18.24 -1.02 -3.52
C SER A 84 -16.76 -0.63 -3.42
N GLY A 85 -15.94 -1.05 -4.38
CA GLY A 85 -14.49 -0.93 -4.33
C GLY A 85 -13.86 -1.80 -3.25
N ILE A 86 -12.57 -1.57 -3.02
CA ILE A 86 -11.86 -2.16 -1.89
C ILE A 86 -12.18 -1.38 -0.63
N VAL A 87 -13.06 -1.93 0.21
CA VAL A 87 -13.37 -1.35 1.53
C VAL A 87 -12.14 -1.40 2.43
N ILE A 88 -11.69 -0.21 2.85
CA ILE A 88 -10.56 -0.01 3.76
C ILE A 88 -11.06 0.09 5.19
N GLU A 89 -12.12 0.88 5.36
CA GLU A 89 -12.72 1.15 6.65
C GLU A 89 -14.23 1.07 6.58
N GLU A 90 -14.80 0.35 7.54
CA GLU A 90 -16.23 0.16 7.71
C GLU A 90 -16.58 0.37 9.18
N ARG A 91 -17.65 1.12 9.43
CA ARG A 91 -18.18 1.36 10.79
C ARG A 91 -19.70 1.27 10.75
N GLN A 92 -20.29 0.52 11.67
CA GLN A 92 -21.75 0.39 11.79
C GLN A 92 -22.43 0.06 10.45
N ASP A 93 -21.90 -0.95 9.75
CA ASP A 93 -22.38 -1.44 8.44
C ASP A 93 -22.34 -0.38 7.32
N ARG A 94 -21.48 0.63 7.46
CA ARG A 94 -21.27 1.69 6.46
C ARG A 94 -19.83 1.71 6.02
N VAL A 95 -19.63 1.68 4.70
CA VAL A 95 -18.33 1.89 4.06
C VAL A 95 -17.90 3.33 4.25
N ILE A 96 -16.94 3.55 5.14
CA ILE A 96 -16.41 4.88 5.48
C ILE A 96 -15.37 5.29 4.46
N VAL A 97 -14.46 4.38 4.11
CA VAL A 97 -13.41 4.59 3.11
C VAL A 97 -13.32 3.37 2.20
N ALA A 98 -13.36 3.59 0.89
CA ALA A 98 -13.10 2.58 -0.12
C ALA A 98 -12.17 3.09 -1.21
N PHE A 99 -11.37 2.18 -1.78
CA PHE A 99 -10.55 2.47 -2.95
C PHE A 99 -11.20 1.89 -4.20
N LYS A 100 -11.29 2.72 -5.24
CA LYS A 100 -11.87 2.37 -6.54
C LYS A 100 -10.90 2.72 -7.64
N SER A 101 -11.08 2.15 -8.82
CA SER A 101 -10.36 2.55 -10.02
C SER A 101 -11.18 2.25 -11.25
N ASP A 102 -10.99 3.04 -12.30
CA ASP A 102 -11.51 2.84 -13.65
C ASP A 102 -10.43 2.42 -14.66
N ASN A 103 -9.14 2.59 -14.33
CA ASN A 103 -8.02 2.41 -15.26
C ASN A 103 -6.81 1.69 -14.65
N PHE A 104 -7.01 0.89 -13.61
CA PHE A 104 -5.94 0.15 -12.94
C PHE A 104 -5.40 -1.01 -13.79
N ALA A 105 -4.08 -1.15 -13.83
CA ALA A 105 -3.38 -2.27 -14.42
C ALA A 105 -2.30 -2.79 -13.46
N THR A 106 -2.24 -4.10 -13.25
CA THR A 106 -1.29 -4.70 -12.28
C THR A 106 0.18 -4.42 -12.61
N HIS A 107 0.52 -4.16 -13.88
CA HIS A 107 1.90 -3.95 -14.31
C HIS A 107 2.38 -2.48 -14.27
N ASN A 108 1.44 -1.51 -14.30
CA ASN A 108 1.74 -0.08 -14.36
C ASN A 108 1.03 0.77 -13.28
N GLY A 109 0.08 0.20 -12.55
CA GLY A 109 -0.78 0.92 -11.61
C GLY A 109 -1.94 1.63 -12.32
N GLY A 110 -2.32 2.81 -11.84
CA GLY A 110 -3.43 3.59 -12.38
C GLY A 110 -3.98 4.60 -11.38
N ASN A 111 -5.07 5.27 -11.76
CA ASN A 111 -5.81 6.17 -10.88
C ASN A 111 -6.48 5.33 -9.77
N ILE A 112 -6.33 5.76 -8.53
CA ILE A 112 -6.98 5.21 -7.35
C ILE A 112 -7.87 6.31 -6.77
N ILE A 113 -9.17 6.09 -6.88
CA ILE A 113 -10.19 6.97 -6.32
C ILE A 113 -10.41 6.56 -4.87
N VAL A 114 -10.03 7.41 -3.93
CA VAL A 114 -10.35 7.26 -2.51
C VAL A 114 -11.73 7.86 -2.26
N ASP A 115 -12.72 6.99 -2.09
CA ASP A 115 -14.11 7.35 -1.85
C ASP A 115 -14.43 7.31 -0.35
N THR A 116 -14.89 8.44 0.18
CA THR A 116 -15.12 8.66 1.62
C THR A 116 -16.57 9.02 1.91
N LEU A 117 -17.13 8.49 2.99
CA LEU A 117 -18.45 8.87 3.47
C LEU A 117 -18.38 10.25 4.14
N TYR A 118 -18.82 11.30 3.44
CA TYR A 118 -18.80 12.66 3.99
C TYR A 118 -19.88 12.89 5.04
N ASN A 119 -21.08 12.34 4.83
CA ASN A 119 -22.17 12.42 5.81
C ASN A 119 -23.10 11.20 5.70
N GLY A 120 -23.00 10.29 6.67
CA GLY A 120 -23.79 9.07 6.77
C GLY A 120 -25.28 9.27 6.98
N ALA A 121 -25.75 10.42 7.46
CA ALA A 121 -27.20 10.69 7.54
C ALA A 121 -27.80 10.96 6.15
N THR A 122 -27.02 11.59 5.26
CA THR A 122 -27.46 11.95 3.90
C THR A 122 -26.97 10.99 2.81
N GLY A 123 -26.04 10.10 3.14
CA GLY A 123 -25.32 9.28 2.16
C GLY A 123 -24.30 10.03 1.31
N LYS A 124 -24.12 11.35 1.49
CA LYS A 124 -23.18 12.16 0.71
C LYS A 124 -21.75 11.63 0.84
N ARG A 125 -21.05 11.49 -0.28
CA ARG A 125 -19.67 11.01 -0.39
C ARG A 125 -18.74 12.06 -1.00
N LYS A 126 -17.44 11.89 -0.80
CA LYS A 126 -16.36 12.69 -1.40
C LYS A 126 -15.31 11.76 -1.97
N SER A 127 -14.79 12.12 -3.13
CA SER A 127 -13.75 11.37 -3.84
C SER A 127 -12.46 12.18 -3.88
N TYR A 128 -11.33 11.49 -3.81
CA TYR A 128 -10.00 12.06 -3.94
C TYR A 128 -9.19 11.19 -4.89
N ASP A 129 -8.56 11.80 -5.88
CA ASP A 129 -7.80 11.10 -6.90
C ASP A 129 -6.34 10.95 -6.45
N PHE A 130 -5.88 9.70 -6.45
CA PHE A 130 -4.49 9.32 -6.22
C PHE A 130 -3.97 8.57 -7.43
N GLU A 131 -2.67 8.53 -7.62
CA GLU A 131 -2.06 7.74 -8.69
C GLU A 131 -1.15 6.70 -8.07
N LEU A 132 -1.36 5.43 -8.39
CA LEU A 132 -0.37 4.40 -8.11
C LEU A 132 0.50 4.24 -9.35
N VAL A 133 1.79 4.51 -9.24
CA VAL A 133 2.71 4.48 -10.38
C VAL A 133 3.89 3.57 -10.13
N ARG A 134 4.37 2.94 -11.20
CA ARG A 134 5.60 2.15 -11.16
C ARG A 134 6.81 3.05 -11.46
N ALA A 135 7.74 3.13 -10.52
CA ALA A 135 8.99 3.88 -10.63
C ALA A 135 10.16 2.88 -10.80
N GLY A 136 10.29 2.32 -12.00
CA GLY A 136 11.28 1.28 -12.29
C GLY A 136 10.96 -0.03 -11.59
N ALA A 137 11.74 -0.39 -10.57
CA ALA A 137 11.50 -1.57 -9.73
C ALA A 137 10.64 -1.28 -8.49
N ASP A 138 10.41 0.00 -8.19
CA ASP A 138 9.65 0.47 -7.04
C ASP A 138 8.24 0.93 -7.44
N TRP A 139 7.42 1.19 -6.42
CA TRP A 139 6.05 1.67 -6.55
C TRP A 139 5.84 2.88 -5.67
N GLU A 140 5.15 3.88 -6.21
CA GLU A 140 4.85 5.13 -5.51
C GLU A 140 3.34 5.40 -5.55
N LEU A 141 2.82 5.90 -4.44
CA LEU A 141 1.48 6.48 -4.37
C LEU A 141 1.61 8.00 -4.44
N LEU A 142 0.94 8.62 -5.41
CA LEU A 142 0.96 10.05 -5.64
C LEU A 142 -0.40 10.68 -5.33
N TYR A 143 -0.37 11.95 -4.92
CA TYR A 143 -1.53 12.82 -4.83
C TYR A 143 -1.16 14.18 -5.43
N ASP A 144 -1.94 14.67 -6.40
CA ASP A 144 -1.60 15.84 -7.20
C ASP A 144 -0.17 15.76 -7.78
N GLY A 145 0.21 14.58 -8.29
CA GLY A 145 1.53 14.31 -8.87
C GLY A 145 2.70 14.27 -7.88
N LYS A 146 2.44 14.29 -6.57
CA LYS A 146 3.50 14.26 -5.53
C LYS A 146 3.44 12.97 -4.71
N PRO A 147 4.59 12.36 -4.38
CA PRO A 147 4.61 11.18 -3.51
C PRO A 147 3.93 11.46 -2.16
N VAL A 148 3.10 10.51 -1.72
CA VAL A 148 2.41 10.52 -0.44
C VAL A 148 2.81 9.30 0.35
N SER A 149 3.14 9.52 1.62
CA SER A 149 3.47 8.46 2.58
C SER A 149 2.49 8.44 3.76
N LYS A 150 1.70 9.50 3.95
CA LYS A 150 0.73 9.60 5.04
C LYS A 150 -0.57 10.20 4.56
N ILE A 151 -1.67 9.62 5.01
CA ILE A 151 -3.03 10.11 4.80
C ILE A 151 -3.67 10.27 6.18
N HIS A 152 -4.15 11.47 6.48
CA HIS A 152 -4.85 11.76 7.73
C HIS A 152 -6.30 12.12 7.43
N LEU A 153 -7.23 11.33 7.95
CA LEU A 153 -8.67 11.51 7.77
C LEU A 153 -9.21 12.43 8.85
N LYS A 154 -9.76 13.59 8.45
CA LYS A 154 -10.46 14.47 9.38
C LYS A 154 -11.93 14.12 9.46
N SER A 155 -12.46 14.15 10.67
CA SER A 155 -13.84 13.78 10.88
C SER A 155 -14.78 14.93 10.56
N LYS A 156 -15.98 14.59 10.09
CA LYS A 156 -17.12 15.49 10.08
C LYS A 156 -17.95 15.22 11.34
N LYS A 157 -18.16 16.26 12.16
CA LYS A 157 -18.96 16.18 13.39
C LYS A 157 -20.18 17.08 13.28
N LEU A 158 -21.32 16.61 13.81
CA LEU A 158 -22.50 17.42 14.07
C LEU A 158 -22.65 17.59 15.59
N PRO A 159 -23.09 18.77 16.10
CA PRO A 159 -23.09 19.07 17.53
C PRO A 159 -23.82 18.07 18.44
N VAL A 160 -24.86 17.40 17.92
CA VAL A 160 -25.71 16.47 18.70
C VAL A 160 -25.47 15.01 18.33
N VAL A 161 -25.13 14.72 17.07
CA VAL A 161 -25.00 13.34 16.56
C VAL A 161 -23.58 12.80 16.72
N GLY A 162 -22.59 13.68 16.91
CA GLY A 162 -21.19 13.28 16.94
C GLY A 162 -20.62 13.10 15.53
N VAL A 163 -19.76 12.10 15.33
CA VAL A 163 -19.10 11.83 14.05
C VAL A 163 -20.10 11.29 13.04
N VAL A 164 -20.19 11.93 11.88
CA VAL A 164 -21.10 11.54 10.80
C VAL A 164 -20.38 11.15 9.52
N GLY A 165 -19.06 11.29 9.45
CA GLY A 165 -18.29 10.97 8.24
C GLY A 165 -16.90 11.58 8.24
N ILE A 166 -16.29 11.68 7.06
CA ILE A 166 -14.97 12.27 6.81
C ILE A 166 -15.16 13.63 6.13
N SER A 167 -14.69 14.70 6.75
CA SER A 167 -14.81 16.06 6.21
C SER A 167 -13.78 16.35 5.12
N GLU A 168 -12.54 15.90 5.32
CA GLU A 168 -11.39 16.08 4.43
C GLU A 168 -10.31 15.01 4.65
N ILE A 169 -9.39 14.89 3.70
CA ILE A 169 -8.14 14.16 3.88
C ILE A 169 -6.96 15.13 3.82
N VAL A 170 -5.93 14.87 4.61
CA VAL A 170 -4.66 15.61 4.60
C VAL A 170 -3.55 14.66 4.25
N VAL A 171 -2.83 14.93 3.17
CA VAL A 171 -1.73 14.09 2.69
C VAL A 171 -0.37 14.70 3.02
N LYS A 172 0.64 13.85 3.23
CA LYS A 172 2.05 14.23 3.43
C LYS A 172 3.02 13.23 2.82
#